data_AF-A0A8R1XU86-F1
#
_entry.id   AF-A0A8R1XU86-F1
#
_cell.length_a   1.000
_cell.length_b   1.000
_cell.length_c   1.000
_cell.angle_alpha   90.00
_cell.angle_beta   90.00
_cell.angle_gamma   90.00
#
_symmetry.space_group_name_H-M   'P 1'
#
loop_
_entity.id
_entity.type
_entity.pdbx_description
1 polymer ?
#
loop_
_entity_poly.entity_id
_entity_poly.type
_entity_poly.pdbx_seq_one_letter_code
_entity_poly.pdbx_strand_id
1 'polypeptide(L)'
;MALNEDSDSSDDEQFLVAFRKCDHSENEAPPSSSSSMLNAQHELPLARVRTIMQSGGEQVPISSEGLFAMTKAAELFICKLAKESYESNDEPKCIEYSHLADYIQDNDKLEFLHEMVPHMVRFADVMHLVQPSVPHRTG
;
A
#
# COMPACT_ATOMS: atom_id res chain seq x y z
N MET A 1 29.40 33.39 12.63
CA MET A 1 28.67 32.13 12.85
C MET A 1 27.80 31.95 11.62
N ALA A 2 28.29 31.21 10.62
CA ALA A 2 27.59 31.00 9.37
C ALA A 2 26.74 29.73 9.52
N LEU A 3 25.44 29.90 9.25
CA LEU A 3 24.43 28.85 9.20
C LEU A 3 24.64 28.08 7.89
N ASN A 4 24.86 26.77 7.97
CA ASN A 4 24.76 25.88 6.83
C ASN A 4 23.37 25.23 6.89
N GLU A 5 22.42 25.85 6.20
CA GLU A 5 21.10 25.30 5.87
C GLU A 5 21.20 24.85 4.41
N ASP A 6 21.58 23.60 4.16
CA ASP A 6 21.44 22.96 2.85
C ASP A 6 21.52 21.43 3.07
N SER A 7 20.37 20.79 3.24
CA SER A 7 20.20 19.36 2.99
C SER A 7 19.07 19.22 1.99
N ASP A 8 19.53 18.92 0.78
CA ASP A 8 18.84 18.99 -0.50
C ASP A 8 17.89 17.79 -0.71
N SER A 9 16.74 18.12 -1.27
CA SER A 9 15.52 17.34 -1.49
C SER A 9 15.63 16.35 -2.67
N SER A 10 16.71 15.57 -2.74
CA SER A 10 17.05 14.77 -3.94
C SER A 10 16.30 13.43 -4.09
N ASP A 11 15.66 12.90 -3.05
CA ASP A 11 15.06 11.56 -3.11
C ASP A 11 13.70 11.51 -3.83
N ASP A 12 12.93 12.59 -3.81
CA ASP A 12 11.60 12.65 -4.45
C ASP A 12 11.69 12.69 -5.99
N GLU A 13 12.73 13.32 -6.55
CA GLU A 13 12.96 13.38 -8.00
C GLU A 13 13.37 12.02 -8.56
N GLN A 14 14.20 11.26 -7.83
CA GLN A 14 14.68 9.96 -8.28
C GLN A 14 13.54 8.93 -8.36
N PHE A 15 12.56 9.06 -7.46
CA PHE A 15 11.34 8.25 -7.46
C PHE A 15 10.49 8.50 -8.72
N LEU A 16 10.27 9.78 -9.10
CA LEU A 16 9.54 10.15 -10.33
C LEU A 16 10.25 9.69 -11.61
N VAL A 17 11.59 9.67 -11.64
CA VAL A 17 12.37 9.23 -12.81
C VAL A 17 12.26 7.71 -13.03
N ALA A 18 12.12 6.92 -11.96
CA ALA A 18 11.91 5.47 -12.08
C ALA A 18 10.57 5.13 -12.75
N PHE A 19 9.52 5.94 -12.53
CA PHE A 19 8.21 5.76 -13.17
C PHE A 19 8.19 6.10 -14.68
N ARG A 20 9.18 6.84 -15.18
CA ARG A 20 9.23 7.25 -16.60
C ARG A 20 9.81 6.19 -17.54
N LYS A 21 10.26 5.04 -17.04
CA LYS A 21 11.06 4.07 -17.83
C LYS A 21 10.25 3.03 -18.62
N CYS A 22 8.93 3.18 -18.72
CA CYS A 22 8.08 2.38 -19.60
C CYS A 22 7.55 3.21 -20.78
N ASP A 23 8.44 3.73 -21.61
CA ASP A 23 8.07 4.26 -22.93
C ASP A 23 9.26 4.11 -23.90
N HIS A 24 9.22 3.06 -24.73
CA HIS A 24 9.78 3.02 -26.08
C HIS A 24 9.59 1.63 -26.71
N SER A 25 8.60 1.51 -27.60
CA SER A 25 8.76 0.70 -28.81
C SER A 25 7.81 1.22 -29.90
N GLU A 26 8.41 1.83 -30.91
CA GLU A 26 7.78 2.39 -32.10
C GLU A 26 7.17 1.28 -32.97
N ASN A 27 5.84 1.25 -33.17
CA ASN A 27 5.19 0.80 -34.43
C ASN A 27 3.66 0.99 -34.46
N GLU A 28 3.19 1.68 -35.50
CA GLU A 28 1.93 1.48 -36.28
C GLU A 28 0.53 1.38 -35.62
N ALA A 29 -0.36 2.26 -36.11
CA ALA A 29 -1.84 2.27 -36.10
C ALA A 29 -2.60 2.77 -34.83
N PRO A 30 -3.63 3.63 -34.98
CA PRO A 30 -4.36 4.21 -33.85
C PRO A 30 -5.42 3.23 -33.34
N PRO A 31 -5.45 2.88 -32.03
CA PRO A 31 -6.60 2.18 -31.48
C PRO A 31 -7.74 3.19 -31.32
N SER A 32 -8.73 3.08 -32.21
CA SER A 32 -10.04 3.71 -32.09
C SER A 32 -10.81 3.09 -30.93
N SER A 33 -10.37 3.34 -29.70
CA SER A 33 -11.01 2.91 -28.44
C SER A 33 -10.41 3.70 -27.29
N SER A 34 -10.94 4.87 -26.97
CA SER A 34 -10.45 5.75 -25.88
C SER A 34 -10.31 5.02 -24.54
N SER A 35 -11.06 3.93 -24.36
CA SER A 35 -11.02 3.06 -23.19
C SER A 35 -9.76 2.21 -23.06
N SER A 36 -9.06 1.86 -24.15
CA SER A 36 -7.87 1.00 -24.09
C SER A 36 -6.58 1.75 -23.75
N MET A 37 -6.48 3.04 -24.10
CA MET A 37 -5.32 3.86 -23.73
C MET A 37 -5.28 4.21 -22.25
N LEU A 38 -6.44 4.38 -21.61
CA LEU A 38 -6.52 4.65 -20.17
C LEU A 38 -5.96 3.48 -19.34
N ASN A 39 -6.21 2.23 -19.77
CA ASN A 39 -5.70 1.04 -19.10
C ASN A 39 -4.17 0.92 -19.10
N ALA A 40 -3.46 1.62 -19.99
CA ALA A 40 -1.99 1.61 -19.99
C ALA A 40 -1.38 2.56 -18.94
N GLN A 41 -2.17 3.45 -18.33
CA GLN A 41 -1.67 4.47 -17.41
C GLN A 41 -1.75 4.06 -15.92
N HIS A 42 -2.40 2.94 -15.63
CA HIS A 42 -2.59 2.42 -14.28
C HIS A 42 -2.44 0.89 -14.24
N GLU A 43 -1.70 0.40 -13.26
CA GLU A 43 -1.48 -1.02 -13.00
C GLU A 43 -2.68 -1.64 -12.27
N LEU A 44 -3.32 -0.85 -11.39
CA LEU A 44 -4.53 -1.29 -10.70
C LEU A 44 -5.79 -1.04 -11.55
N PRO A 45 -6.71 -2.01 -11.67
CA PRO A 45 -7.90 -1.84 -12.49
C PRO A 45 -8.89 -0.85 -11.86
N LEU A 46 -9.21 0.24 -12.57
CA LEU A 46 -10.14 1.30 -12.13
C LEU A 46 -11.47 0.76 -11.59
N ALA A 47 -12.03 -0.28 -12.24
CA ALA A 47 -13.28 -0.89 -11.81
C ALA A 47 -13.18 -1.51 -10.40
N ARG A 48 -12.05 -2.17 -10.09
CA ARG A 48 -11.80 -2.75 -8.76
C ARG A 48 -11.60 -1.67 -7.71
N VAL A 49 -10.83 -0.63 -8.04
CA VAL A 49 -10.60 0.52 -7.15
C VAL A 49 -11.94 1.18 -6.80
N ARG A 50 -12.82 1.43 -7.79
CA ARG A 50 -14.16 1.98 -7.56
C ARG A 50 -14.98 1.11 -6.61
N THR A 51 -15.03 -0.21 -6.84
CA THR A 51 -15.78 -1.13 -5.98
C THR A 51 -15.28 -1.11 -4.53
N ILE A 52 -13.97 -1.02 -4.32
CA ILE A 52 -13.38 -0.92 -2.97
C ILE A 52 -13.70 0.44 -2.33
N MET A 53 -13.57 1.55 -3.07
CA MET A 53 -13.95 2.88 -2.57
C MET A 53 -15.41 2.93 -2.10
N GLN A 54 -16.29 2.16 -2.73
CA GLN A 54 -17.73 2.12 -2.42
C GLN A 54 -18.12 1.06 -1.38
N SER A 55 -17.21 0.16 -0.96
CA SER A 55 -17.56 -0.92 -0.03
C SER A 55 -17.81 -0.43 1.40
N GLY A 56 -17.40 0.81 1.72
CA GLY A 56 -17.61 1.45 3.03
C GLY A 56 -19.05 1.91 3.32
N GLY A 57 -20.00 1.66 2.42
CA GLY A 57 -21.43 1.93 2.63
C GLY A 57 -21.87 3.37 2.39
N GLU A 58 -20.94 4.33 2.29
CA GLU A 58 -21.24 5.69 1.90
C GLU A 58 -21.29 5.81 0.37
N GLN A 59 -22.48 6.03 -0.17
CA GLN A 59 -22.67 6.23 -1.61
C GLN A 59 -22.32 7.67 -2.00
N VAL A 60 -21.03 8.01 -1.90
CA VAL A 60 -20.50 9.29 -2.41
C VAL A 60 -20.23 9.13 -3.92
N PRO A 61 -20.70 10.05 -4.78
CA PRO A 61 -20.34 10.03 -6.18
C PRO A 61 -18.84 10.25 -6.36
N ILE A 62 -18.17 9.34 -7.09
CA ILE A 62 -16.73 9.40 -7.35
C ILE A 62 -16.50 9.92 -8.78
N SER A 63 -15.81 11.05 -8.93
CA SER A 63 -15.43 11.59 -10.23
C SER A 63 -14.40 10.70 -10.94
N SER A 64 -14.27 10.81 -12.27
CA SER A 64 -13.26 10.07 -13.03
C SER A 64 -11.83 10.44 -12.62
N GLU A 65 -11.58 11.72 -12.36
CA GLU A 65 -10.30 12.23 -11.89
C GLU A 65 -9.98 11.74 -10.48
N GLY A 66 -10.96 11.76 -9.56
CA GLY A 66 -10.79 11.24 -8.20
C GLY A 66 -10.52 9.73 -8.19
N LEU A 67 -11.20 8.97 -9.06
CA LEU A 67 -10.95 7.55 -9.23
C LEU A 67 -9.53 7.28 -9.76
N PHE A 68 -9.08 8.07 -10.75
CA PHE A 68 -7.73 7.95 -11.31
C PHE A 68 -6.66 8.30 -10.26
N ALA A 69 -6.83 9.43 -9.55
CA ALA A 69 -5.93 9.85 -8.48
C ALA A 69 -5.83 8.80 -7.36
N MET A 70 -6.96 8.22 -6.94
CA MET A 70 -6.96 7.15 -5.94
C MET A 70 -6.25 5.89 -6.44
N THR A 71 -6.44 5.54 -7.72
CA THR A 71 -5.72 4.42 -8.35
C THR A 71 -4.21 4.63 -8.30
N LYS A 72 -3.73 5.81 -8.71
CA LYS A 72 -2.29 6.15 -8.63
C LYS A 72 -1.79 6.18 -7.19
N ALA A 73 -2.54 6.76 -6.26
CA ALA A 73 -2.15 6.81 -4.86
C ALA A 73 -2.06 5.40 -4.23
N ALA A 74 -2.96 4.47 -4.59
CA ALA A 74 -2.88 3.08 -4.15
C ALA A 74 -1.63 2.36 -4.71
N GLU A 75 -1.27 2.60 -5.97
CA GLU A 75 -0.04 2.05 -6.55
C GLU A 75 1.20 2.57 -5.82
N LEU A 76 1.28 3.89 -5.63
CA LEU A 76 2.38 4.53 -4.89
C LEU A 76 2.46 4.03 -3.46
N PHE A 77 1.31 3.85 -2.81
CA PHE A 77 1.22 3.33 -1.45
C PHE A 77 1.79 1.90 -1.36
N ILE A 78 1.44 1.01 -2.28
CA ILE A 78 1.95 -0.38 -2.28
C ILE A 78 3.46 -0.40 -2.48
N CYS A 79 3.98 0.36 -3.45
CA CYS A 79 5.42 0.45 -3.70
C CYS A 79 6.17 1.02 -2.48
N LYS A 80 5.64 2.08 -1.88
CA LYS A 80 6.24 2.72 -0.70
C LYS A 80 6.22 1.78 0.50
N LEU A 81 5.10 1.15 0.78
CA LEU A 81 4.96 0.18 1.87
C LEU A 81 5.95 -0.97 1.73
N ALA A 82 6.08 -1.54 0.52
CA ALA A 82 7.05 -2.60 0.26
C ALA A 82 8.51 -2.11 0.44
N LYS A 83 8.85 -0.94 -0.12
CA LYS A 83 10.20 -0.37 -0.02
C LYS A 83 10.58 -0.06 1.43
N GLU A 84 9.72 0.63 2.16
CA GLU A 84 10.01 1.03 3.54
C GLU A 84 10.02 -0.19 4.49
N SER A 85 9.18 -1.21 4.25
CA SER A 85 9.26 -2.47 5.00
C SER A 85 10.57 -3.21 4.75
N TYR A 86 11.12 -3.14 3.53
CA TYR A 86 12.43 -3.73 3.20
C TYR A 86 13.58 -2.96 3.86
N GLU A 87 13.58 -1.63 3.77
CA GLU A 87 14.64 -0.76 4.30
C GLU A 87 14.66 -0.75 5.84
N SER A 88 13.50 -0.84 6.49
CA SER A 88 13.39 -0.91 7.97
C SER A 88 13.86 -2.24 8.57
N ASN A 89 14.03 -3.28 7.77
CA ASN A 89 14.37 -4.63 8.20
C ASN A 89 15.75 -5.09 7.72
N ASP A 90 16.72 -4.16 7.63
CA ASP A 90 18.10 -4.43 7.20
C ASP A 90 18.23 -5.05 5.80
N GLU A 91 17.35 -4.66 4.86
CA GLU A 91 17.40 -5.08 3.46
C GLU A 91 17.43 -6.62 3.27
N PRO A 92 16.40 -7.34 3.75
CA PRO A 92 16.40 -8.79 3.75
C PRO A 92 16.35 -9.33 2.32
N LYS A 93 16.84 -10.56 2.09
CA LYS A 93 16.81 -11.17 0.74
C LYS A 93 15.41 -11.21 0.10
N CYS A 94 14.37 -11.29 0.92
CA CYS A 94 12.98 -11.20 0.49
C CYS A 94 12.11 -10.63 1.63
N ILE A 95 11.04 -9.91 1.28
CA ILE A 95 10.05 -9.45 2.25
C ILE A 95 9.12 -10.61 2.64
N GLU A 96 9.26 -11.06 3.87
CA GLU A 96 8.28 -11.91 4.58
C GLU A 96 7.22 -11.09 5.34
N TYR A 97 6.14 -11.75 5.76
CA TYR A 97 5.04 -11.12 6.50
C TYR A 97 5.51 -10.45 7.80
N SER A 98 6.48 -11.03 8.52
CA SER A 98 7.03 -10.44 9.75
C SER A 98 7.58 -9.04 9.50
N HIS A 99 8.39 -8.84 8.47
CA HIS A 99 8.96 -7.51 8.15
C HIS A 99 7.86 -6.47 7.87
N LEU A 100 6.79 -6.87 7.17
CA LEU A 100 5.66 -6.00 6.89
C LEU A 100 4.86 -5.69 8.16
N ALA A 101 4.60 -6.70 8.99
CA ALA A 101 3.88 -6.54 10.24
C ALA A 101 4.65 -5.63 11.21
N ASP A 102 5.96 -5.86 11.36
CA ASP A 102 6.83 -5.07 12.22
C ASP A 102 6.85 -3.60 11.76
N TYR A 103 7.05 -3.36 10.47
CA TYR A 103 7.02 -2.01 9.90
C TYR A 103 5.66 -1.30 10.08
N ILE A 104 4.55 -2.02 9.87
CA ILE A 104 3.21 -1.46 10.00
C ILE A 104 2.91 -1.08 11.45
N GLN A 105 3.17 -1.98 12.39
CA GLN A 105 2.77 -1.81 13.79
C GLN A 105 3.64 -0.78 14.54
N ASP A 106 4.88 -0.59 14.12
CA ASP A 106 5.79 0.41 14.69
C ASP A 106 5.59 1.82 14.10
N ASN A 107 4.64 1.99 13.15
CA ASN A 107 4.42 3.25 12.44
C ASN A 107 2.99 3.77 12.63
N ASP A 108 2.83 4.79 13.47
CA ASP A 108 1.52 5.44 13.74
C ASP A 108 0.78 5.90 12.47
N LYS A 109 1.49 6.22 11.37
CA LYS A 109 0.85 6.61 10.10
C LYS A 109 0.11 5.45 9.42
N LEU A 110 0.40 4.23 9.83
CA LEU A 110 -0.18 2.98 9.34
C LEU A 110 -1.16 2.35 10.34
N GLU A 111 -1.60 3.10 11.37
CA GLU A 111 -2.58 2.65 12.37
C GLU A 111 -3.83 2.01 11.75
N PHE A 112 -4.30 2.54 10.62
CA PHE A 112 -5.44 2.01 9.88
C PHE A 112 -5.26 0.57 9.38
N LEU A 113 -4.03 0.05 9.37
CA LEU A 113 -3.68 -1.33 9.02
C LEU A 113 -3.45 -2.23 10.23
N HIS A 114 -3.39 -1.70 11.45
CA HIS A 114 -2.94 -2.50 12.61
C HIS A 114 -3.84 -3.71 12.87
N GLU A 115 -5.15 -3.56 12.68
CA GLU A 115 -6.10 -4.66 12.83
C GLU A 115 -6.02 -5.69 11.69
N MET A 116 -5.56 -5.27 10.50
CA MET A 116 -5.46 -6.14 9.33
C MET A 116 -4.13 -6.88 9.23
N VAL A 117 -3.05 -6.27 9.73
CA VAL A 117 -1.68 -6.82 9.67
C VAL A 117 -1.08 -6.85 11.08
N PRO A 118 -1.57 -7.72 11.98
CA PRO A 118 -1.05 -7.84 13.34
C PRO A 118 0.38 -8.38 13.38
N HIS A 119 1.10 -8.07 14.45
CA HIS A 119 2.37 -8.73 14.76
C HIS A 119 2.23 -10.25 14.83
N MET A 120 3.25 -10.95 14.30
CA MET A 120 3.33 -12.40 14.44
C MET A 120 3.60 -12.76 15.91
N VAL A 121 2.65 -13.46 16.52
CA VAL A 121 2.80 -14.03 17.87
C VAL A 121 2.91 -15.54 17.78
N ARG A 122 3.74 -16.15 18.63
CA ARG A 122 3.79 -17.62 18.68
C ARG A 122 2.53 -18.12 19.37
N PHE A 123 1.99 -19.23 18.90
CA PHE A 123 0.79 -19.84 19.50
C PHE A 123 0.93 -20.08 21.01
N ALA A 124 2.13 -20.48 21.47
CA ALA A 124 2.43 -20.68 22.88
C ALA A 124 2.18 -19.44 23.74
N ASP A 125 2.43 -18.25 23.19
CA ASP A 125 2.29 -16.97 23.91
C ASP A 125 0.81 -16.59 24.07
N VAL A 126 -0.05 -16.98 23.12
CA VAL A 126 -1.49 -16.64 23.11
C VAL A 126 -2.42 -17.76 23.55
N MET A 127 -1.92 -18.98 23.77
CA MET A 127 -2.74 -20.15 24.12
C MET A 127 -3.64 -19.90 25.35
N HIS A 128 -3.17 -19.11 26.32
CA HIS A 128 -3.93 -18.78 27.53
C HIS A 128 -5.18 -17.92 27.25
N LEU A 129 -5.21 -17.18 26.14
CA LEU A 129 -6.35 -16.36 25.71
C LEU A 129 -7.46 -17.19 25.07
N VAL A 130 -7.15 -18.40 24.60
CA VAL A 130 -8.08 -19.28 23.86
C VAL A 130 -8.85 -20.23 24.79
N GLN A 131 -8.66 -20.15 26.11
CA GLN A 131 -9.38 -21.04 27.03
C GLN A 131 -10.90 -20.78 26.94
N PRO A 132 -11.71 -21.79 26.59
CA PRO A 132 -13.15 -21.65 26.64
C PRO A 132 -13.53 -21.45 28.11
N SER A 133 -14.18 -20.32 28.40
CA SER A 133 -14.84 -20.10 29.68
C SER A 133 -15.79 -21.27 29.94
N VAL A 134 -15.42 -22.21 30.81
CA VAL A 134 -16.32 -23.28 31.26
C VAL A 134 -17.40 -22.60 32.11
N PRO A 135 -18.68 -22.60 31.70
CA PRO A 135 -19.72 -22.13 32.59
C PRO A 135 -19.81 -23.09 33.78
N HIS A 136 -19.42 -22.63 34.96
CA HIS A 136 -19.72 -23.30 36.22
C HIS A 136 -21.25 -23.45 36.34
N ARG A 137 -21.79 -24.65 36.10
CA ARG A 137 -23.11 -25.04 36.64
C ARG A 137 -22.88 -25.56 38.05
N THR A 138 -23.12 -24.71 39.03
CA THR A 138 -23.45 -25.14 40.40
C THR A 138 -24.78 -25.88 40.35
N GLY A 139 -24.75 -27.18 40.67
CA GLY A 139 -25.91 -27.98 41.08
C GLY A 139 -25.76 -28.35 42.55
#